data_AF-A0A4R3Y6I3-F1
#
_entry.id   AF-A0A4R3Y6I3-F1
#
_cell.length_a   1.000
_cell.length_b   1.000
_cell.length_c   1.000
_cell.angle_alpha   90.00
_cell.angle_beta   90.00
_cell.angle_gamma   90.00
#
_symmetry.space_group_name_H-M   'P 1'
#
loop_
_entity.id
_entity.type
_entity.pdbx_description
1 polymer ?
#
loop_
_entity_poly.entity_id
_entity_poly.type
_entity_poly.pdbx_seq_one_letter_code
_entity_poly.pdbx_strand_id
1 'polypeptide(L)'
;MAYRIDNVSENTGIWCWKVKGINGKGVYGTLTTGLNGRGLYQVNMGIRHTLIIPERFHVPPDLPTGEASLLLGLALDQMGWGPEVNQEGEIA
;
A
#
# COMPACT_ATOMS: atom_id res chain seq x y z
N MET A 1 -9.19 3.94 10.41
CA MET A 1 -8.58 5.29 10.41
C MET A 1 -8.37 5.68 8.95
N ALA A 2 -8.84 6.83 8.48
CA ALA A 2 -8.70 7.17 7.06
C ALA A 2 -7.22 7.23 6.64
N TYR A 3 -6.93 6.80 5.42
CA TYR A 3 -5.58 6.79 4.85
C TYR A 3 -5.57 7.37 3.44
N ARG A 4 -4.39 7.69 2.93
CA ARG A 4 -4.17 8.12 1.55
C ARG A 4 -2.94 7.46 0.97
N ILE A 5 -3.02 7.00 -0.27
CA ILE A 5 -1.87 6.49 -1.03
C ILE A 5 -1.26 7.67 -1.79
N ASP A 6 -0.03 8.07 -1.44
CA ASP A 6 0.63 9.26 -1.98
C ASP A 6 1.59 8.96 -3.12
N ASN A 7 2.13 7.75 -3.14
CA ASN A 7 3.09 7.34 -4.14
C ASN A 7 2.99 5.85 -4.37
N VAL A 8 3.04 5.47 -5.64
CA VAL A 8 3.11 4.08 -6.08
C VAL A 8 4.28 3.98 -7.05
N SER A 9 5.17 3.03 -6.80
CA SER A 9 6.28 2.74 -7.70
C SER A 9 6.51 1.23 -7.80
N GLU A 10 7.14 0.83 -8.89
CA GLU A 10 7.53 -0.55 -9.16
C GLU A 10 9.03 -0.57 -9.45
N ASN A 11 9.72 -1.62 -8.99
CA ASN A 11 11.10 -1.89 -9.31
C ASN A 11 11.36 -3.40 -9.35
N THR A 12 11.61 -3.95 -10.55
CA THR A 12 12.01 -5.36 -10.76
C THR A 12 11.04 -6.39 -10.15
N GLY A 13 9.75 -6.16 -10.32
CA GLY A 13 8.66 -6.95 -9.76
C GLY A 13 8.40 -6.70 -8.29
N ILE A 14 8.91 -5.62 -7.70
CA ILE A 14 8.58 -5.20 -6.33
C ILE A 14 7.80 -3.90 -6.38
N TRP A 15 6.57 -3.94 -5.88
CA TRP A 15 5.71 -2.78 -5.76
C TRP A 15 5.89 -2.11 -4.41
N CYS A 16 5.89 -0.79 -4.38
CA CYS A 16 6.07 0.03 -3.19
C CYS A 16 5.01 1.13 -3.14
N TRP A 17 4.37 1.29 -1.98
CA TRP A 17 3.38 2.33 -1.72
C TRP A 17 3.75 3.15 -0.49
N LYS A 18 3.68 4.47 -0.62
CA LYS A 18 3.72 5.38 0.54
C LYS A 18 2.30 5.68 0.98
N VAL A 19 1.94 5.22 2.17
CA VAL A 19 0.60 5.38 2.74
C VAL A 19 0.67 6.33 3.92
N LYS A 20 -0.15 7.37 3.89
CA LYS A 20 -0.26 8.36 4.97
C LYS A 20 -1.51 8.08 5.82
N GLY A 21 -1.34 7.97 7.14
CA GLY A 21 -2.47 7.97 8.07
C GLY A 21 -2.95 9.40 8.35
N ILE A 22 -4.23 9.68 8.11
CA ILE A 22 -4.78 11.05 8.21
C ILE A 22 -4.97 11.50 9.65
N ASN A 23 -5.51 10.63 10.52
CA ASN A 23 -5.70 10.95 11.95
C ASN A 23 -4.49 10.56 12.82
N GLY A 24 -3.41 10.04 12.21
CA GLY A 24 -2.23 9.50 12.89
C GLY A 24 -1.06 10.48 13.00
N LYS A 25 -1.32 11.79 13.14
CA LYS A 25 -0.27 12.85 13.17
C LYS A 25 0.58 12.92 11.89
N GLY A 26 0.06 12.48 10.74
CA GLY A 26 0.77 12.55 9.46
C GLY A 26 1.92 11.53 9.31
N VAL A 27 1.89 10.42 10.05
CA VAL A 27 2.88 9.34 9.91
C VAL A 27 2.70 8.64 8.56
N TYR A 28 3.82 8.53 7.84
CA TYR A 28 3.92 7.71 6.63
C TYR A 28 4.35 6.30 6.98
N GLY A 29 3.59 5.32 6.51
CA GLY A 29 4.00 3.93 6.37
C GLY A 29 4.44 3.65 4.94
N THR A 30 5.35 2.70 4.77
CA THR A 30 5.64 2.14 3.45
C THR A 30 5.16 0.70 3.41
N LEU A 31 4.38 0.37 2.39
CA LEU A 31 3.98 -0.99 2.09
C LEU A 31 4.74 -1.46 0.84
N THR A 32 5.11 -2.72 0.81
CA THR A 32 5.82 -3.32 -0.34
C THR A 32 5.28 -4.70 -0.62
N THR A 33 5.36 -5.14 -1.87
CA THR A 33 5.30 -6.58 -2.15
C THR A 33 6.64 -7.25 -1.86
N GLY A 34 6.63 -8.57 -1.85
CA GLY A 34 7.83 -9.38 -2.04
C GLY A 34 8.22 -9.45 -3.52
N LEU A 35 9.13 -10.38 -3.82
CA LEU A 35 9.58 -10.65 -5.19
C LEU A 35 8.40 -11.09 -6.08
N ASN A 36 8.43 -10.68 -7.35
CA ASN A 36 7.39 -10.97 -8.34
C ASN A 36 5.99 -10.50 -7.92
N GLY A 37 5.91 -9.45 -7.11
CA GLY A 37 4.66 -8.79 -6.76
C GLY A 37 3.83 -9.53 -5.74
N ARG A 38 4.37 -10.54 -5.06
CA ARG A 38 3.60 -11.41 -4.15
C ARG A 38 3.76 -11.07 -2.68
N GLY A 39 2.68 -11.27 -1.94
CA GLY A 39 2.59 -10.89 -0.53
C GLY A 39 2.54 -9.37 -0.36
N LEU A 40 2.04 -8.92 0.78
CA LEU A 40 2.06 -7.52 1.18
C LEU A 40 2.81 -7.42 2.49
N TYR A 41 3.77 -6.50 2.56
CA TYR A 41 4.65 -6.31 3.70
C TYR A 41 4.64 -4.85 4.14
N GLN A 42 4.71 -4.62 5.44
CA GLN A 42 5.00 -3.31 6.02
C GLN A 42 6.51 -3.12 6.15
N VAL A 43 7.04 -2.00 5.67
CA VAL A 43 8.42 -1.59 5.93
C VAL A 43 8.46 -0.78 7.23
N ASN A 44 9.11 -1.32 8.25
CA ASN A 44 9.36 -0.67 9.54
C ASN A 44 10.79 -0.10 9.57
N MET A 45 10.98 1.04 10.27
CA MET A 45 12.22 1.83 10.38
C MET A 45 13.49 1.10 9.91
N GLY A 46 13.93 1.40 8.69
CA GLY A 46 15.20 0.95 8.12
C GLY A 46 15.08 -0.21 7.13
N ILE A 47 14.66 -1.40 7.57
CA ILE A 47 14.77 -2.61 6.74
C ILE A 47 13.86 -3.79 7.15
N ARG A 48 13.08 -3.66 8.23
CA ARG A 48 12.25 -4.78 8.71
C ARG A 48 10.95 -4.86 7.92
N HIS A 49 10.78 -5.94 7.17
CA HIS A 49 9.53 -6.27 6.50
C HIS A 49 8.65 -7.15 7.40
N THR A 50 7.46 -6.67 7.74
CA THR A 50 6.44 -7.46 8.44
C THR A 50 5.40 -7.89 7.43
N LEU A 51 5.22 -9.20 7.24
CA LEU A 51 4.16 -9.73 6.37
C LEU A 51 2.79 -9.33 6.91
N ILE A 52 2.02 -8.63 6.09
CA ILE A 52 0.64 -8.20 6.37
C ILE A 52 -0.34 -9.16 5.69
N ILE A 53 -0.14 -9.42 4.40
CA ILE A 53 -0.96 -10.35 3.61
C ILE A 53 -0.04 -11.39 2.98
N PRO A 54 -0.32 -12.69 3.15
CA PRO A 54 0.48 -13.75 2.53
C PRO A 54 0.41 -13.72 0.99
N GLU A 55 1.14 -14.63 0.35
CA GLU A 55 1.35 -14.80 -1.11
C GLU A 55 0.08 -14.79 -2.01
N ARG A 56 -1.11 -14.77 -1.42
CA ARG A 56 -2.40 -14.59 -2.13
C ARG A 56 -2.61 -13.17 -2.65
N PHE A 57 -1.97 -12.17 -2.03
CA PHE A 57 -1.91 -10.82 -2.60
C PHE A 57 -0.85 -10.81 -3.69
N HIS A 58 -1.22 -10.43 -4.91
CA HIS A 58 -0.32 -10.42 -6.06
C HIS A 58 -0.61 -9.22 -6.94
N VAL A 59 0.44 -8.47 -7.27
CA VAL A 59 0.41 -7.33 -8.19
C VAL A 59 1.36 -7.62 -9.35
N PRO A 60 0.86 -7.75 -10.60
CA PRO A 60 1.71 -7.99 -11.76
C PRO A 60 2.77 -6.88 -11.96
N PRO A 61 3.98 -7.20 -12.46
CA PRO A 61 5.06 -6.23 -12.63
C PRO A 61 4.74 -5.11 -13.64
N ASP A 62 3.89 -5.39 -14.64
CA ASP A 62 3.56 -4.43 -15.71
C ASP A 62 2.20 -3.74 -15.52
N LEU A 63 1.62 -3.85 -14.32
CA LEU A 63 0.34 -3.24 -14.03
C LEU A 63 0.47 -1.70 -14.05
N PRO A 64 -0.49 -0.94 -14.60
CA PRO A 64 -0.47 0.51 -14.45
C PRO A 64 -0.48 0.91 -12.97
N THR A 65 0.28 1.95 -12.59
CA THR A 65 0.42 2.37 -11.19
C THR A 65 -0.92 2.75 -10.54
N GLY A 66 -1.87 3.28 -11.31
CA GLY A 66 -3.23 3.56 -10.84
C GLY A 66 -4.01 2.27 -10.49
N GLU A 67 -3.88 1.22 -11.30
CA GLU A 67 -4.49 -0.08 -11.02
C GLU A 67 -3.81 -0.77 -9.82
N ALA A 68 -2.48 -0.65 -9.69
CA ALA A 68 -1.77 -1.12 -8.51
C ALA A 68 -2.19 -0.37 -7.23
N SER A 69 -2.47 0.93 -7.33
CA SER A 69 -3.05 1.71 -6.23
C SER A 69 -4.43 1.18 -5.84
N LEU A 70 -5.31 0.95 -6.82
CA LEU A 70 -6.65 0.42 -6.60
C LEU A 70 -6.61 -0.96 -5.94
N LEU A 71 -5.72 -1.85 -6.40
CA LEU A 71 -5.56 -3.18 -5.80
C LEU A 71 -5.12 -3.11 -4.33
N LEU A 72 -4.19 -2.21 -4.00
CA LEU A 72 -3.83 -1.99 -2.60
C LEU A 72 -5.02 -1.45 -1.82
N GLY A 73 -5.74 -0.45 -2.34
CA GLY A 73 -6.90 0.14 -1.67
C GLY A 73 -7.96 -0.89 -1.32
N LEU A 74 -8.33 -1.75 -2.29
CA LEU A 74 -9.25 -2.87 -2.07
C LEU A 74 -8.75 -3.85 -0.99
N ALA A 75 -7.45 -4.15 -0.97
CA ALA A 75 -6.87 -5.03 0.04
C ALA A 75 -6.91 -4.39 1.44
N LEU A 76 -6.63 -3.10 1.56
CA LEU A 76 -6.66 -2.37 2.84
C LEU A 76 -8.09 -2.22 3.37
N ASP A 77 -9.07 -2.00 2.49
CA ASP A 77 -10.50 -1.98 2.83
C ASP A 77 -10.95 -3.33 3.40
N GLN A 78 -10.62 -4.44 2.72
CA GLN A 78 -10.90 -5.80 3.20
C GLN A 78 -10.25 -6.10 4.56
N MET A 79 -9.13 -5.44 4.87
CA MET A 79 -8.45 -5.55 6.16
C MET A 79 -9.02 -4.62 7.24
N GLY A 80 -9.99 -3.77 6.91
CA GLY A 80 -10.60 -2.83 7.85
C GLY A 80 -9.67 -1.68 8.26
N TRP A 81 -8.71 -1.29 7.42
CA TRP A 81 -7.85 -0.13 7.71
C TRP A 81 -8.66 1.17 7.78
N GLY A 82 -9.79 1.23 7.08
CA GLY A 82 -10.67 2.39 6.97
C GLY A 82 -10.74 2.89 5.53
N PRO A 83 -11.46 4.00 5.28
CA PRO A 83 -11.60 4.53 3.92
C PRO A 83 -10.30 5.15 3.41
N GLU A 84 -10.06 4.99 2.12
CA GLU A 84 -9.10 5.81 1.38
C GLU A 84 -9.68 7.23 1.18
N VAL A 85 -8.82 8.23 1.27
CA VAL A 85 -9.17 9.62 1.02
C VAL A 85 -8.22 10.27 0.03
N ASN A 86 -8.72 11.28 -0.69
CA ASN A 86 -7.96 12.08 -1.64
C ASN A 86 -7.02 13.09 -0.93
N GLN A 87 -6.37 13.96 -1.71
CA GLN A 87 -5.45 14.95 -1.15
C GLN A 87 -6.12 15.97 -0.22
N GLU A 88 -7.40 16.25 -0.43
CA GLU A 88 -8.23 17.18 0.33
C GLU A 88 -8.84 16.52 1.58
N GLY A 89 -8.69 15.20 1.72
CA GLY A 89 -9.21 14.42 2.84
C GLY A 89 -10.64 13.91 2.65
N GLU A 90 -11.19 14.03 1.44
CA GLU A 90 -12.50 13.49 1.07
C GLU A 90 -12.37 12.01 0.66
N ILE A 91 -13.41 11.21 0.90
CA ILE A 91 -13.40 9.79 0.57
C ILE A 91 -13.24 9.62 -0.95
N ALA A 92 -12.24 8.83 -1.35
CA ALA A 92 -11.89 8.55 -2.75
C ALA A 92 -12.71 7.38 -3.32
#